data_AF-A0A529LDK2-F1
#
_entry.id   AF-A0A529LDK2-F1
#
_cell.length_a   1.000
_cell.length_b   1.000
_cell.length_c   1.000
_cell.angle_alpha   90.00
_cell.angle_beta   90.00
_cell.angle_gamma   90.00
#
_symmetry.space_group_name_H-M   'P 1'
#
loop_
_entity.id
_entity.type
_entity.pdbx_description
1 polymer ?
#
loop_
_entity_poly.entity_id
_entity_poly.type
_entity_poly.pdbx_seq_one_letter_code
_entity_poly.pdbx_strand_id
1 'polypeptide(L)'
;MHIPLAFGFVGADGKPVTWTAVEGATVDDGVVHIRKRRHTVRFSGVSERPSVSLNRGFSAPITLSVQQKADDQFFLAAHDSDPFSRWQAFNTLLTDALIAA
;
A
#
# COMPACT_ATOMS: atom_id res chain seq x y z
N MET A 1 -0.10 -19.68 -8.93
CA MET A 1 -0.88 -18.44 -8.89
C MET A 1 0.09 -17.28 -8.91
N HIS A 2 -0.20 -16.23 -9.68
CA HIS A 2 0.62 -15.01 -9.77
C HIS A 2 -0.28 -13.83 -9.43
N ILE A 3 0.12 -13.04 -8.42
CA ILE A 3 -0.62 -11.89 -7.94
C ILE A 3 0.24 -10.65 -8.22
N PRO A 4 -0.12 -9.80 -9.19
CA PRO A 4 0.53 -8.51 -9.41
C PRO A 4 0.00 -7.51 -8.38
N LEU A 5 0.82 -7.16 -7.38
CA LEU A 5 0.43 -6.25 -6.31
C LEU A 5 1.06 -4.87 -6.53
N ALA A 6 0.30 -3.94 -7.12
CA ALA A 6 0.72 -2.55 -7.25
C ALA A 6 0.77 -1.88 -5.87
N PHE A 7 1.79 -1.06 -5.65
CA PHE A 7 2.00 -0.37 -4.38
C PHE A 7 2.54 1.05 -4.58
N GLY A 8 2.54 1.83 -3.51
CA GLY A 8 3.27 3.08 -3.45
C GLY A 8 3.64 3.45 -2.01
N PHE A 9 4.69 4.26 -1.89
CA PHE A 9 5.11 4.88 -0.64
C PHE A 9 4.74 6.34 -0.67
N VAL A 10 3.94 6.78 0.31
CA VAL A 10 3.49 8.16 0.45
C VAL A 10 4.21 8.77 1.65
N GLY A 11 4.99 9.82 1.41
CA GLY A 11 5.75 10.54 2.43
C GLY A 11 4.85 11.42 3.28
N ALA A 12 5.40 11.99 4.35
CA ALA A 12 4.63 12.81 5.28
C ALA A 12 4.05 14.09 4.63
N ASP A 13 4.65 14.54 3.51
CA ASP A 13 4.18 15.69 2.72
C ASP A 13 3.15 15.29 1.64
N GLY A 14 2.72 14.02 1.61
CA GLY A 14 1.79 13.47 0.63
C GLY A 14 2.42 13.14 -0.72
N LYS A 15 3.73 13.35 -0.91
CA LYS A 15 4.41 13.04 -2.16
C LYS A 15 4.93 11.61 -2.20
N PRO A 16 5.19 11.05 -3.40
CA PRO A 16 5.79 9.74 -3.52
C PRO A 16 7.20 9.69 -2.92
N VAL A 17 7.46 8.68 -2.09
CA VAL A 17 8.81 8.37 -1.57
C VAL A 17 9.44 7.32 -2.45
N THR A 18 10.64 7.61 -2.95
CA THR A 18 11.41 6.68 -3.78
C THR A 18 12.25 5.72 -2.93
N TRP A 19 12.74 4.68 -3.58
CA TRP A 19 13.63 3.67 -3.02
C TRP A 19 14.73 3.36 -4.05
N THR A 20 15.87 2.88 -3.60
CA THR A 20 17.04 2.64 -4.46
C THR A 20 17.28 1.18 -4.77
N ALA A 21 16.83 0.28 -3.90
CA ALA A 21 16.95 -1.16 -4.10
C ALA A 21 15.79 -1.92 -3.47
N VAL A 22 15.53 -3.11 -4.00
CA VAL A 22 14.52 -4.04 -3.48
C VAL A 22 15.04 -5.48 -3.51
N GLU A 23 14.74 -6.23 -2.46
CA GLU A 23 15.13 -7.63 -2.30
C GLU A 23 13.91 -8.51 -1.95
N GLY A 24 13.96 -9.79 -2.32
CA GLY A 24 12.98 -10.81 -1.90
C GLY A 24 11.71 -10.93 -2.76
N ALA A 25 11.51 -10.04 -3.74
CA ALA A 25 10.55 -10.20 -4.82
C ALA A 25 11.00 -9.46 -6.08
N THR A 26 10.47 -9.87 -7.23
CA THR A 26 10.58 -9.07 -8.46
C THR A 26 9.62 -7.88 -8.35
N VAL A 27 10.15 -6.68 -8.59
CA VAL A 27 9.36 -5.44 -8.62
C VAL A 27 9.63 -4.73 -9.92
N ASP A 28 8.59 -4.52 -10.71
CA ASP A 28 8.63 -3.84 -12.00
C ASP A 28 7.55 -2.76 -12.01
N ASP A 29 7.90 -1.53 -12.38
CA ASP A 29 6.97 -0.39 -12.52
C ASP A 29 6.00 -0.19 -11.32
N GLY A 30 6.52 -0.29 -10.09
CA GLY A 30 5.70 -0.14 -8.88
C GLY A 30 4.78 -1.33 -8.58
N VAL A 31 5.01 -2.49 -9.19
CA VAL A 31 4.25 -3.73 -8.97
C VAL A 31 5.14 -4.80 -8.37
N VAL A 32 4.78 -5.30 -7.18
CA VAL A 32 5.42 -6.49 -6.59
C VAL A 32 4.78 -7.75 -7.16
N HIS A 33 5.59 -8.64 -7.72
CA HIS A 33 5.12 -9.92 -8.24
C HIS A 33 5.15 -11.02 -7.17
N ILE A 34 3.98 -11.29 -6.58
CA ILE A 34 3.81 -12.34 -5.57
C ILE A 34 3.51 -13.67 -6.27
N ARG A 35 4.40 -14.65 -6.07
CA ARG A 35 4.31 -15.99 -6.72
C ARG A 35 4.40 -17.14 -5.72
N LYS A 36 4.90 -16.87 -4.50
CA LYS A 36 5.02 -17.83 -3.41
C LYS A 36 3.96 -17.54 -2.35
N ARG A 37 3.65 -18.54 -1.53
CA ARG A 37 2.75 -18.41 -0.37
C ARG A 37 3.18 -17.33 0.62
N ARG A 38 4.49 -17.06 0.70
CA ARG A 38 5.08 -16.02 1.56
C ARG A 38 6.23 -15.36 0.81
N HIS A 39 6.25 -14.03 0.86
CA HIS A 39 7.37 -13.21 0.47
C HIS A 39 7.76 -12.30 1.63
N THR A 40 9.05 -12.02 1.74
CA THR A 40 9.56 -10.92 2.55
C THR A 40 10.22 -9.97 1.56
N VAL A 41 9.67 -8.78 1.40
CA VAL A 41 10.18 -7.79 0.45
C VAL A 41 10.82 -6.66 1.24
N ARG A 42 12.09 -6.38 0.97
CA ARG A 42 12.84 -5.32 1.65
C ARG A 42 13.18 -4.24 0.65
N PHE A 43 12.76 -3.01 0.93
CA PHE A 43 13.14 -1.82 0.19
C PHE A 43 14.24 -1.07 0.95
N SER A 44 15.25 -0.61 0.23
CA SER A 44 16.38 0.14 0.78
C SER A 44 16.49 1.52 0.13
N GLY A 45 17.14 2.46 0.81
CA GLY A 45 17.28 3.84 0.33
C GLY A 45 15.99 4.66 0.41
N VAL A 46 15.05 4.24 1.25
CA VAL A 46 13.84 5.01 1.56
C VAL A 46 14.24 6.17 2.49
N SER A 47 14.01 7.42 2.07
CA SER A 47 14.50 8.62 2.75
C SER A 47 13.79 8.94 4.08
N GLU A 48 12.59 8.43 4.27
CA GLU A 48 11.76 8.63 5.46
C GLU A 48 10.85 7.41 5.70
N ARG A 49 10.08 7.38 6.78
CA ARG A 49 9.08 6.33 7.00
C ARG A 49 7.80 6.65 6.21
N PRO A 50 7.46 5.90 5.14
CA PRO A 50 6.28 6.21 4.34
C PRO A 50 5.02 5.52 4.88
N SER A 51 3.87 6.09 4.57
CA SER A 51 2.59 5.39 4.56
C SER A 51 2.52 4.51 3.32
N VAL A 52 2.18 3.23 3.50
CA VAL A 52 2.20 2.24 2.42
C VAL A 52 0.81 2.10 1.81
N SER A 53 0.71 2.42 0.53
CA SER A 53 -0.48 2.23 -0.31
C SER A 53 -0.35 0.89 -1.05
N LEU A 54 -1.35 0.01 -0.90
CA LEU A 54 -1.31 -1.34 -1.44
C LEU A 54 -2.54 -1.62 -2.32
N ASN A 55 -2.34 -2.49 -3.30
CA ASN A 55 -3.35 -2.86 -4.29
C ASN A 55 -3.89 -1.65 -5.07
N ARG A 56 -2.99 -0.73 -5.44
CA ARG A 56 -3.32 0.47 -6.22
C ARG A 56 -4.06 0.11 -7.51
N GLY A 57 -5.06 0.92 -7.86
CA GLY A 57 -5.92 0.66 -9.02
C GLY A 57 -6.58 -0.72 -9.04
N PHE A 58 -6.76 -1.36 -7.87
CA PHE A 58 -7.26 -2.73 -7.74
C PHE A 58 -6.46 -3.75 -8.58
N SER A 59 -5.13 -3.61 -8.56
CA SER A 59 -4.19 -4.41 -9.36
C SER A 59 -4.41 -5.94 -9.31
N ALA A 60 -4.94 -6.45 -8.21
CA ALA A 60 -5.35 -7.84 -8.09
C ALA A 60 -6.68 -8.01 -7.33
N PRO A 61 -7.54 -8.95 -7.74
CA PRO A 61 -8.81 -9.26 -7.08
C PRO A 61 -8.56 -10.16 -5.86
N ILE A 62 -8.02 -9.58 -4.79
CA ILE A 62 -7.66 -10.29 -3.56
C ILE A 62 -8.33 -9.66 -2.34
N THR A 63 -8.57 -10.46 -1.31
CA THR A 63 -8.83 -9.93 0.03
C THR A 63 -7.52 -9.48 0.65
N LEU A 64 -7.41 -8.19 0.91
CA LEU A 64 -6.24 -7.59 1.51
C LEU A 64 -6.44 -7.47 3.03
N SER A 65 -5.55 -8.07 3.81
CA SER A 65 -5.50 -7.91 5.26
C SER A 65 -4.16 -7.28 5.61
N VAL A 66 -4.20 -6.06 6.14
CA VAL A 66 -3.01 -5.24 6.41
C VAL A 66 -3.07 -4.76 7.85
N GLN A 67 -1.95 -4.91 8.56
CA GLN A 67 -1.75 -4.30 9.86
C GLN A 67 -1.09 -2.94 9.66
N GLN A 68 -1.91 -1.90 9.52
CA GLN A 68 -1.48 -0.51 9.40
C GLN A 68 -2.01 0.29 10.59
N LYS A 69 -1.29 1.34 11.00
CA LYS A 69 -1.78 2.24 12.06
C LYS A 69 -2.98 3.03 11.53
N ALA A 70 -3.96 3.29 12.39
CA ALA A 70 -5.12 4.10 12.02
C ALA A 70 -4.70 5.46 11.42
N ASP A 71 -3.70 6.12 12.01
CA ASP A 71 -3.16 7.40 11.51
C ASP A 71 -2.63 7.30 10.07
N ASP A 72 -1.91 6.22 9.73
CA ASP A 72 -1.40 6.00 8.37
C ASP A 72 -2.58 5.79 7.39
N GLN A 73 -3.68 5.17 7.84
CA GLN A 73 -4.88 4.94 7.02
C GLN A 73 -5.71 6.22 6.82
N PHE A 74 -5.88 7.04 7.86
CA PHE A 74 -6.46 8.38 7.75
C PHE A 74 -5.62 9.26 6.81
N PHE A 75 -4.30 9.18 6.94
CA PHE A 75 -3.38 9.91 6.08
C PHE A 75 -3.52 9.48 4.61
N LEU A 76 -3.56 8.18 4.31
CA LEU A 76 -3.76 7.69 2.95
C LEU A 76 -5.13 8.10 2.38
N ALA A 77 -6.19 8.07 3.19
CA ALA A 77 -7.51 8.54 2.79
C ALA A 77 -7.54 10.03 2.41
N ALA A 78 -6.64 10.85 2.98
CA ALA A 78 -6.53 12.27 2.67
C ALA A 78 -5.52 12.59 1.54
N HIS A 79 -4.41 11.85 1.47
CA HIS A 79 -3.23 12.27 0.70
C HIS A 79 -2.79 11.31 -0.40
N ASP A 80 -3.33 10.09 -0.49
CA ASP A 80 -2.89 9.15 -1.54
C ASP A 80 -3.23 9.71 -2.93
N SER A 81 -2.20 9.70 -3.80
CA SER A 81 -2.31 10.13 -5.18
C SER A 81 -3.14 9.17 -6.02
N ASP A 82 -3.20 7.88 -5.65
CA ASP A 82 -4.03 6.89 -6.33
C ASP A 82 -5.51 7.03 -5.89
N PRO A 83 -6.43 7.39 -6.81
CA PRO A 83 -7.82 7.63 -6.43
C PRO A 83 -8.53 6.39 -5.87
N PHE A 84 -8.21 5.21 -6.39
CA PHE A 84 -8.79 3.96 -5.91
C PHE A 84 -8.35 3.67 -4.47
N SER A 85 -7.05 3.74 -4.19
CA SER A 85 -6.50 3.51 -2.85
C SER A 85 -7.05 4.52 -1.84
N ARG A 86 -7.18 5.79 -2.24
CA ARG A 86 -7.78 6.83 -1.40
C ARG A 86 -9.24 6.52 -1.04
N TRP A 87 -10.03 6.12 -2.04
CA TRP A 87 -11.41 5.68 -1.84
C TRP A 87 -11.48 4.42 -0.94
N GLN A 88 -10.62 3.44 -1.16
CA GLN A 88 -10.59 2.20 -0.37
C GLN A 88 -10.23 2.46 1.09
N ALA A 89 -9.24 3.32 1.36
CA ALA A 89 -8.86 3.72 2.72
C ALA A 89 -10.03 4.39 3.44
N PHE A 90 -10.71 5.33 2.78
CA PHE A 90 -11.89 6.00 3.31
C PHE A 90 -13.05 5.04 3.61
N ASN A 91 -13.36 4.11 2.71
CA ASN A 91 -14.42 3.12 2.93
C ASN A 91 -14.10 2.17 4.07
N THR A 92 -12.83 1.78 4.21
CA THR A 92 -12.39 0.91 5.32
C THR A 92 -12.60 1.63 6.64
N LEU A 93 -12.17 2.90 6.75
CA LEU A 93 -12.39 3.72 7.96
C LEU A 93 -13.87 3.89 8.30
N LEU A 94 -14.71 4.18 7.31
CA LEU A 94 -16.16 4.30 7.50
C LEU A 94 -16.76 2.99 8.00
N THR A 95 -16.38 1.87 7.37
CA THR A 95 -16.88 0.54 7.72
C THR A 95 -16.49 0.18 9.15
N ASP A 96 -15.23 0.43 9.53
CA ASP A 96 -14.75 0.19 10.89
C ASP A 96 -15.51 1.05 11.92
N ALA A 97 -15.76 2.32 11.60
CA ALA A 97 -16.55 3.21 12.45
C ALA A 97 -18.01 2.74 12.60
N LEU A 98 -18.62 2.22 11.53
CA LEU A 98 -19.98 1.66 11.56
C LEU A 98 -20.07 0.37 12.37
N ILE A 99 -19.05 -0.49 12.29
CA ILE A 99 -19.01 -1.75 13.07
C ILE A 99 -18.83 -1.46 14.57
N ALA A 100 -18.14 -0.38 14.93
CA ALA A 100 -17.89 0.00 16.31
C ALA A 100 -19.06 0.74 17.01
N ALA A 101 -20.08 1.14 16.26
CA ALA A 101 -21.26 1.86 16.76
C ALA A 101 -22.33 0.91 17.33
#